data_AF-A0A2V9P957-F1
#
_entry.id   AF-A0A2V9P957-F1
#
_cell.length_a   1.000
_cell.length_b   1.000
_cell.length_c   1.000
_cell.angle_alpha   90.00
_cell.angle_beta   90.00
_cell.angle_gamma   90.00
#
_symmetry.space_group_name_H-M   'P 1'
#
loop_
_entity.id
_entity.type
_entity.pdbx_description
1 polymer ?
#
loop_
_entity_poly.entity_id
_entity_poly.type
_entity_poly.pdbx_seq_one_letter_code
_entity_poly.pdbx_strand_id
1 'polypeptide(L)'
;MCFGSARAGWGSALLVASLLTIPIAGTALYIMDQYLNTRSFSTATVLWIVLATAQRKYLQAAFWIVLTALLHPLMAAFGTAYALLLIWQQTRPSLSPAGAMVFLPIAFFPPVSGPYRQVLESHSYFFLQRWEWYEWLGIFGPLIILWLLGGAARGRGLALIETLCRTSIYFGLAFFVIALVISIPSQLARFAELQPMRSLHLVYVLLFVIAGGWIAHWAFASSLKLRILLFAGVAALNAGMFYAQRQLFPATPHIEWPGRNTKNGWVQAFLWVREHTPTGAYFALNPDHMRLPGEDQHGFRAIAERSMLSDRVKDSGAVSMFPALAETWSEQVQSEEGWSQFQRQDFETLRTRYGVDWVILQQPGTEGLGCPYSNSTVVVCRVPGAP
;
A
#
# COMPACT_ATOMS: atom_id res chain seq x y z
N MET A 1 -10.87 -17.45 -18.83
CA MET A 1 -9.88 -18.38 -19.42
C MET A 1 -9.64 -19.62 -18.54
N CYS A 2 -9.48 -19.50 -17.22
CA CYS A 2 -9.20 -20.67 -16.35
C CYS A 2 -10.35 -21.71 -16.26
N PHE A 3 -11.62 -21.26 -16.32
CA PHE A 3 -12.81 -22.13 -16.20
C PHE A 3 -13.53 -22.38 -17.54
N GLY A 4 -13.04 -21.83 -18.66
CA GLY A 4 -13.68 -21.96 -19.97
C GLY A 4 -15.07 -21.32 -20.14
N SER A 5 -15.70 -20.78 -19.09
CA SER A 5 -17.05 -20.19 -19.15
C SER A 5 -17.06 -18.67 -18.92
N ALA A 6 -17.91 -17.96 -19.66
CA ALA A 6 -18.13 -16.52 -19.49
C ALA A 6 -18.69 -16.19 -18.09
N ARG A 7 -19.54 -17.08 -17.54
CA ARG A 7 -20.13 -16.92 -16.20
C ARG A 7 -19.07 -16.89 -15.10
N ALA A 8 -18.10 -17.81 -15.17
CA ALA A 8 -16.98 -17.80 -14.23
C ALA A 8 -16.12 -16.53 -14.39
N GLY A 9 -15.94 -16.05 -15.62
CA GLY A 9 -15.26 -14.77 -15.87
C GLY A 9 -15.92 -13.58 -15.17
N TRP A 10 -17.25 -13.46 -15.28
CA TRP A 10 -18.01 -12.43 -14.56
C TRP A 10 -17.95 -12.60 -13.05
N GLY A 11 -17.99 -13.84 -12.55
CA GLY A 11 -17.81 -14.13 -11.12
C GLY A 11 -16.47 -13.67 -10.58
N SER A 12 -15.38 -13.96 -11.30
CA SER A 12 -14.03 -13.49 -10.99
C SER A 12 -13.97 -11.96 -10.96
N ALA A 13 -14.49 -11.29 -11.99
CA ALA A 13 -14.48 -9.84 -12.09
C ALA A 13 -15.29 -9.18 -10.97
N LEU A 14 -16.49 -9.70 -10.67
CA LEU A 14 -17.36 -9.18 -9.62
C LEU A 14 -16.72 -9.29 -8.24
N LEU A 15 -16.09 -10.43 -7.92
CA LEU A 15 -15.47 -10.61 -6.61
C LEU A 15 -14.25 -9.70 -6.44
N VAL A 16 -13.40 -9.59 -7.46
CA VAL A 16 -12.26 -8.66 -7.45
C VAL A 16 -12.75 -7.23 -7.30
N ALA A 17 -13.76 -6.82 -8.07
CA ALA A 17 -14.34 -5.48 -8.01
C ALA A 17 -14.92 -5.16 -6.62
N SER A 18 -15.59 -6.14 -6.00
CA SER A 18 -16.16 -5.98 -4.64
C SER A 18 -15.10 -5.83 -3.55
N LEU A 19 -13.86 -6.25 -3.82
CA LEU A 19 -12.78 -6.34 -2.83
C LEU A 19 -11.55 -5.50 -3.19
N LEU A 20 -11.67 -4.55 -4.12
CA LEU A 20 -10.52 -3.74 -4.57
C LEU A 20 -9.82 -3.01 -3.42
N THR A 21 -10.55 -2.59 -2.39
CA THR A 21 -9.98 -1.88 -1.23
C THR A 21 -9.78 -2.77 -0.02
N ILE A 22 -9.75 -4.09 -0.19
CA ILE A 22 -9.39 -4.98 0.92
C ILE A 22 -7.90 -4.81 1.25
N PRO A 23 -7.52 -4.65 2.52
CA PRO A 23 -6.12 -4.64 2.92
C PRO A 23 -5.50 -6.02 2.73
N ILE A 24 -4.23 -6.04 2.33
CA ILE A 24 -3.44 -7.25 2.13
C ILE A 24 -2.60 -7.47 3.38
N ALA A 25 -3.17 -8.20 4.34
CA ALA A 25 -2.53 -8.52 5.61
C ALA A 25 -1.93 -7.25 6.27
N GLY A 26 -0.73 -7.35 6.84
CA GLY A 26 0.02 -6.22 7.40
C GLY A 26 0.97 -5.53 6.42
N THR A 27 0.72 -5.61 5.11
CA THR A 27 1.64 -5.03 4.10
C THR A 27 1.47 -3.53 3.87
N ALA A 28 0.50 -2.89 4.55
CA ALA A 28 0.04 -1.54 4.29
C ALA A 28 -0.43 -1.30 2.83
N LEU A 29 -0.79 -2.36 2.11
CA LEU A 29 -1.33 -2.29 0.76
C LEU A 29 -2.82 -2.63 0.72
N TYR A 30 -3.56 -1.93 -0.12
CA TYR A 30 -4.81 -2.43 -0.68
C TYR A 30 -4.55 -3.18 -2.00
N ILE A 31 -5.52 -3.96 -2.48
CA ILE A 31 -5.43 -4.48 -3.86
C ILE A 31 -5.34 -3.31 -4.86
N MET A 32 -6.16 -2.29 -4.65
CA MET A 32 -6.13 -1.02 -5.37
C MET A 32 -6.30 0.11 -4.37
N ASP A 33 -5.40 1.08 -4.43
CA ASP A 33 -5.50 2.31 -3.66
C ASP A 33 -6.64 3.20 -4.19
N GLN A 34 -7.05 4.21 -3.42
CA GLN A 34 -8.15 5.11 -3.76
C GLN A 34 -7.87 5.93 -5.02
N TYR A 35 -6.59 6.16 -5.31
CA TYR A 35 -6.12 6.84 -6.51
C TYR A 35 -5.28 5.91 -7.37
N LEU A 36 -5.33 6.14 -8.69
CA LEU A 36 -4.51 5.40 -9.64
C LEU A 36 -3.04 5.73 -9.41
N ASN A 37 -2.22 4.68 -9.27
CA ASN A 37 -0.78 4.80 -9.17
C ASN A 37 -0.09 3.77 -10.07
N THR A 38 1.24 3.81 -10.10
CA THR A 38 2.05 2.89 -10.91
C THR A 38 1.78 1.42 -10.56
N ARG A 39 1.41 1.11 -9.31
CA ARG A 39 1.03 -0.25 -8.89
C ARG A 39 -0.26 -0.71 -9.54
N SER A 40 -1.27 0.16 -9.67
CA SER A 40 -2.54 -0.15 -10.36
C SER A 40 -2.29 -0.68 -11.77
N PHE A 41 -1.43 -0.01 -12.54
CA PHE A 41 -1.07 -0.45 -13.89
C PHE A 41 -0.22 -1.74 -13.87
N SER A 42 0.76 -1.81 -12.97
CA SER A 42 1.62 -3.01 -12.86
C SER A 42 0.85 -4.28 -12.48
N THR A 43 -0.25 -4.15 -11.73
CA THR A 43 -1.10 -5.29 -11.36
C THR A 43 -1.72 -5.91 -12.60
N ALA A 44 -2.27 -5.08 -13.50
CA ALA A 44 -2.86 -5.55 -14.74
C ALA A 44 -1.81 -6.24 -15.63
N THR A 45 -0.61 -5.66 -15.78
CA THR A 45 0.45 -6.25 -16.58
C THR A 45 0.99 -7.54 -15.96
N VAL A 46 1.10 -7.65 -14.63
CA VAL A 46 1.45 -8.91 -13.95
C VAL A 46 0.44 -10.02 -14.22
N LEU A 47 -0.86 -9.72 -14.25
CA LEU A 47 -1.87 -10.71 -14.63
C LEU A 47 -1.69 -11.18 -16.09
N TRP A 48 -1.27 -10.29 -16.99
CA TRP A 48 -0.91 -10.67 -18.36
C TRP A 48 0.36 -11.54 -18.42
N ILE A 49 1.36 -11.30 -17.55
CA ILE A 49 2.53 -12.19 -17.40
C ILE A 49 2.05 -13.59 -16.99
N VAL A 50 1.23 -13.69 -15.95
CA VAL A 50 0.69 -14.97 -15.47
C VAL A 50 -0.09 -15.69 -16.57
N LEU A 51 -0.95 -14.96 -17.30
CA LEU A 51 -1.76 -15.52 -18.37
C LEU A 51 -0.93 -16.01 -19.56
N ALA A 52 0.01 -15.19 -20.04
CA ALA A 52 0.89 -15.55 -21.14
C ALA A 52 1.77 -16.75 -20.78
N THR A 53 2.28 -16.79 -19.55
CA THR A 53 3.07 -17.90 -19.02
C THR A 53 2.23 -19.17 -18.91
N ALA A 54 1.00 -19.07 -18.40
CA ALA A 54 0.06 -20.18 -18.32
C ALA A 54 -0.24 -20.78 -19.69
N GLN A 55 -0.32 -19.95 -20.74
CA GLN A 55 -0.51 -20.35 -22.14
C GLN A 55 0.78 -20.75 -22.86
N ARG A 56 1.92 -20.79 -22.17
CA ARG A 56 3.27 -21.05 -22.74
C ARG A 56 3.69 -20.07 -23.84
N LYS A 57 3.11 -18.86 -23.85
CA LYS A 57 3.48 -17.77 -24.77
C LYS A 57 4.61 -16.93 -24.17
N TYR A 58 5.80 -17.51 -24.07
CA TYR A 58 6.92 -16.92 -23.34
C TYR A 58 7.40 -15.57 -23.89
N LEU A 59 7.32 -15.35 -25.20
CA LEU A 59 7.64 -14.04 -25.80
C LEU A 59 6.67 -12.94 -25.34
N GLN A 60 5.38 -13.26 -25.24
CA GLN A 60 4.39 -12.31 -24.70
C GLN A 60 4.63 -12.07 -23.21
N ALA A 61 4.95 -13.12 -22.45
CA ALA A 61 5.31 -12.97 -21.04
C ALA A 61 6.54 -12.07 -20.85
N ALA A 62 7.60 -12.25 -21.65
CA ALA A 62 8.79 -11.41 -21.63
C ALA A 62 8.47 -9.94 -21.96
N PHE A 63 7.64 -9.68 -22.97
CA PHE A 63 7.17 -8.33 -23.28
C PHE A 63 6.46 -7.69 -22.09
N TRP A 64 5.53 -8.40 -21.46
CA TRP A 64 4.81 -7.88 -20.29
C TRP A 64 5.72 -7.70 -19.06
N ILE A 65 6.75 -8.54 -18.89
CA ILE A 65 7.77 -8.35 -17.84
C ILE A 65 8.52 -7.04 -18.06
N VAL A 66 9.00 -6.77 -19.28
CA VAL A 66 9.71 -5.52 -19.61
C VAL A 66 8.81 -4.32 -19.37
N LEU A 67 7.56 -4.35 -19.84
CA LEU A 67 6.61 -3.26 -19.60
C LEU A 67 6.34 -3.05 -18.10
N THR A 68 6.17 -4.14 -17.34
CA THR A 68 5.98 -4.06 -15.88
C THR A 68 7.20 -3.47 -15.21
N ALA A 69 8.42 -3.80 -15.65
CA ALA A 69 9.65 -3.28 -15.08
C ALA A 69 9.80 -1.77 -15.29
N LEU A 70 9.37 -1.26 -16.45
CA LEU A 70 9.33 0.18 -16.74
C LEU A 70 8.33 0.94 -15.85
N LEU A 71 7.22 0.30 -15.47
CA LEU A 71 6.19 0.91 -14.61
C LEU A 71 6.52 0.79 -13.13
N HIS A 72 6.94 -0.40 -12.70
CA HIS A 72 7.17 -0.73 -11.29
C HIS A 72 8.15 -1.92 -11.15
N PRO A 73 9.46 -1.67 -10.96
CA PRO A 73 10.50 -2.70 -10.94
C PRO A 73 10.26 -3.84 -9.93
N LEU A 74 9.81 -3.51 -8.71
CA LEU A 74 9.54 -4.51 -7.68
C LEU A 74 8.42 -5.49 -8.08
N MET A 75 7.32 -4.99 -8.67
CA MET A 75 6.21 -5.83 -9.13
C MET A 75 6.63 -6.71 -10.32
N ALA A 76 7.55 -6.23 -11.17
CA ALA A 76 8.13 -7.03 -12.22
C ALA A 76 8.97 -8.20 -11.68
N ALA A 77 9.72 -7.98 -10.59
CA ALA A 77 10.45 -9.06 -9.91
C ALA A 77 9.49 -10.13 -9.36
N PHE A 78 8.41 -9.73 -8.69
CA PHE A 78 7.37 -10.67 -8.22
C PHE A 78 6.68 -11.40 -9.37
N GLY A 79 6.29 -10.70 -10.43
CA GLY A 79 5.68 -11.30 -11.62
C GLY A 79 6.60 -12.30 -12.33
N THR A 80 7.90 -11.97 -12.42
CA THR A 80 8.93 -12.85 -13.00
C THR A 80 9.15 -14.08 -12.14
N ALA A 81 9.29 -13.92 -10.83
CA ALA A 81 9.45 -15.03 -9.89
C ALA A 81 8.24 -15.98 -9.95
N TYR A 82 7.01 -15.43 -10.01
CA TYR A 82 5.80 -16.22 -10.19
C TYR A 82 5.80 -16.96 -11.53
N ALA A 83 6.17 -16.29 -12.63
CA ALA A 83 6.22 -16.90 -13.96
C ALA A 83 7.22 -18.07 -14.02
N LEU A 84 8.43 -17.90 -13.47
CA LEU A 84 9.44 -18.96 -13.39
C LEU A 84 8.94 -20.16 -12.59
N LEU A 85 8.30 -19.90 -11.44
CA LEU A 85 7.71 -20.94 -10.62
C LEU A 85 6.58 -21.68 -11.34
N LEU A 86 5.74 -20.95 -12.09
CA LEU A 86 4.68 -21.52 -12.91
C LEU A 86 5.23 -22.41 -14.03
N ILE A 87 6.27 -21.97 -14.74
CA ILE A 87 6.96 -22.77 -15.77
C ILE A 87 7.50 -24.06 -15.16
N TRP A 88 8.15 -23.95 -14.00
CA TRP A 88 8.70 -25.08 -13.30
C TRP A 88 7.61 -26.07 -12.84
N GLN A 89 6.48 -25.56 -12.34
CA GLN A 89 5.32 -26.38 -11.98
C GLN A 89 4.65 -27.08 -13.17
N GLN A 90 4.66 -26.46 -14.35
CA GLN A 90 4.13 -27.05 -15.58
C GLN A 90 5.06 -28.11 -16.20
N THR A 91 6.37 -28.01 -15.96
CA THR A 91 7.38 -28.90 -16.55
C THR A 91 7.80 -30.04 -15.60
N ARG A 92 7.79 -29.79 -14.29
CA ARG A 92 8.20 -30.76 -13.25
C ARG A 92 7.19 -30.82 -12.10
N PRO A 93 5.95 -31.26 -12.34
CA PRO A 93 4.86 -31.20 -11.36
C PRO A 93 5.07 -32.08 -10.12
N SER A 94 5.95 -33.07 -10.18
CA SER A 94 6.23 -34.02 -9.10
C SER A 94 7.33 -33.56 -8.13
N LEU A 95 8.12 -32.56 -8.50
CA LEU A 95 9.13 -32.00 -7.62
C LEU A 95 8.48 -30.88 -6.81
N SER A 96 8.74 -30.86 -5.51
CA SER A 96 8.52 -29.68 -4.66
C SER A 96 9.72 -28.75 -4.83
N PRO A 97 9.55 -27.40 -4.83
CA PRO A 97 10.67 -26.49 -4.97
C PRO A 97 11.36 -26.49 -3.61
N ALA A 98 12.08 -27.57 -3.32
CA ALA A 98 12.82 -27.73 -2.09
C ALA A 98 13.93 -26.67 -2.11
N GLY A 99 13.87 -25.78 -1.13
CA GLY A 99 14.59 -24.51 -1.11
C GLY A 99 16.09 -24.69 -1.26
N ALA A 100 16.67 -23.98 -2.24
CA ALA A 100 18.06 -23.58 -2.15
C ALA A 100 18.15 -22.56 -1.00
N MET A 101 18.51 -23.02 0.20
CA MET A 101 18.89 -22.12 1.28
C MET A 101 20.21 -21.47 0.90
N VAL A 102 20.15 -20.24 0.41
CA VAL A 102 21.34 -19.42 0.24
C VAL A 102 21.74 -18.96 1.64
N PHE A 103 22.84 -19.51 2.16
CA PHE A 103 23.48 -18.97 3.35
C PHE A 103 24.02 -17.58 3.01
N LEU A 104 23.31 -16.54 3.41
CA LEU A 104 23.80 -15.17 3.37
C LEU A 104 24.79 -14.99 4.52
N PRO A 105 26.00 -14.47 4.28
CA PRO A 105 26.95 -14.23 5.35
C PRO A 105 26.56 -12.91 6.06
N ILE A 106 25.58 -13.00 6.97
CA ILE A 106 24.93 -11.88 7.66
C ILE A 106 25.93 -10.99 8.42
N ALA A 107 27.05 -11.57 8.87
CA ALA A 107 28.08 -10.88 9.66
C ALA A 107 28.83 -9.76 8.92
N PHE A 108 28.74 -9.67 7.58
CA PHE A 108 29.43 -8.62 6.81
C PHE A 108 28.62 -7.32 6.67
N PHE A 109 27.40 -7.26 7.19
CA PHE A 109 26.56 -6.07 7.06
C PHE A 109 26.59 -5.24 8.35
N PRO A 110 27.10 -3.99 8.32
CA PRO A 110 27.03 -3.12 9.49
C PRO A 110 25.57 -2.78 9.82
N PRO A 111 25.26 -2.51 11.10
CA PRO A 111 23.93 -2.09 11.50
C PRO A 111 23.59 -0.75 10.84
N VAL A 112 22.30 -0.54 10.60
CA VAL A 112 21.80 0.72 10.05
C VAL A 112 21.92 1.87 11.06
N SER A 113 21.95 3.12 10.58
CA SER A 113 22.02 4.32 11.43
C SER A 113 20.80 4.42 12.37
N GLY A 114 20.98 5.10 13.51
CA GLY A 114 19.92 5.31 14.50
C GLY A 114 18.66 5.96 13.91
N PRO A 115 18.79 7.11 13.22
CA PRO A 115 17.66 7.78 12.57
C PRO A 115 16.94 6.91 11.52
N TYR A 116 17.70 6.16 10.72
CA TYR A 116 17.08 5.27 9.74
C TYR A 116 16.34 4.11 10.41
N ARG A 117 16.88 3.59 11.51
CA ARG A 117 16.20 2.56 12.31
C ARG A 117 14.90 3.08 12.89
N GLN A 118 14.88 4.31 13.41
CA GLN A 118 13.66 4.94 13.93
C GLN A 118 12.56 5.01 12.86
N VAL A 119 12.93 5.35 11.62
CA VAL A 119 12.01 5.34 10.48
C VAL A 119 11.49 3.93 10.21
N LEU A 120 12.37 2.92 10.09
CA LEU A 120 11.93 1.55 9.84
C LEU A 120 10.97 1.05 10.94
N GLU A 121 11.27 1.36 12.20
CA GLU A 121 10.45 0.94 13.34
C GLU A 121 9.10 1.67 13.41
N SER A 122 8.97 2.87 12.83
CA SER A 122 7.69 3.56 12.70
C SER A 122 6.72 2.87 11.73
N HIS A 123 7.22 1.93 10.92
CA HIS A 123 6.49 1.23 9.87
C HIS A 123 6.43 -0.28 10.16
N SER A 124 5.32 -0.75 10.76
CA SER A 124 5.15 -2.16 11.18
C SER A 124 5.30 -3.17 10.03
N TYR A 125 4.95 -2.79 8.81
CA TYR A 125 4.97 -3.66 7.64
C TYR A 125 6.37 -4.15 7.23
N PHE A 126 7.46 -3.51 7.69
CA PHE A 126 8.83 -4.00 7.48
C PHE A 126 9.20 -5.18 8.38
N PHE A 127 8.54 -5.32 9.53
CA PHE A 127 8.92 -6.30 10.54
C PHE A 127 7.74 -7.22 10.88
N LEU A 128 7.79 -8.46 10.40
CA LEU A 128 6.76 -9.48 10.68
C LEU A 128 6.50 -9.70 12.18
N GLN A 129 7.50 -9.46 13.03
CA GLN A 129 7.35 -9.58 14.48
C GLN A 129 6.41 -8.52 15.09
N ARG A 130 6.16 -7.41 14.38
CA ARG A 130 5.23 -6.35 14.77
C ARG A 130 3.84 -6.53 14.17
N TRP A 131 3.62 -7.62 13.43
CA TRP A 131 2.32 -7.89 12.82
C TRP A 131 1.33 -8.44 13.85
N GLU A 132 0.12 -7.90 13.81
CA GLU A 132 -0.99 -8.34 14.64
C GLU A 132 -1.49 -9.73 14.22
N TRP A 133 -2.13 -10.45 15.15
CA TRP A 133 -2.58 -11.84 14.92
C TRP A 133 -3.48 -11.99 13.67
N TYR A 134 -4.30 -10.98 13.35
CA TYR A 134 -5.17 -11.00 12.18
C TYR A 134 -4.41 -10.75 10.87
N GLU A 135 -3.24 -10.11 10.92
CA GLU A 135 -2.37 -9.94 9.75
C GLU A 135 -1.68 -11.26 9.40
N TRP A 136 -1.34 -12.08 10.40
CA TRP A 136 -0.90 -13.47 10.20
C TRP A 136 -1.99 -14.33 9.57
N LEU A 137 -3.26 -14.14 9.96
CA LEU A 137 -4.39 -14.75 9.26
C LEU A 137 -4.46 -14.30 7.79
N GLY A 138 -4.11 -13.05 7.50
CA GLY A 138 -3.97 -12.53 6.13
C GLY A 138 -2.84 -13.19 5.32
N ILE A 139 -1.82 -13.77 5.96
CA ILE A 139 -0.80 -14.57 5.27
C ILE A 139 -1.36 -15.96 4.94
N PHE A 140 -1.81 -16.68 5.97
CA PHE A 140 -2.11 -18.11 5.85
C PHE A 140 -3.52 -18.41 5.32
N GLY A 141 -4.51 -17.57 5.64
CA GLY A 141 -5.89 -17.74 5.19
C GLY A 141 -6.02 -17.88 3.67
N PRO A 142 -5.47 -16.95 2.87
CA PRO A 142 -5.45 -17.07 1.41
C PRO A 142 -4.81 -18.37 0.90
N LEU A 143 -3.71 -18.80 1.51
CA LEU A 143 -2.99 -20.02 1.11
C LEU A 143 -3.81 -21.27 1.40
N ILE A 144 -4.49 -21.32 2.56
CA ILE A 144 -5.40 -22.41 2.93
C ILE A 144 -6.58 -22.46 1.95
N ILE A 145 -7.19 -21.33 1.62
CA ILE A 145 -8.30 -21.28 0.66
C ILE A 145 -7.84 -21.74 -0.73
N LEU A 146 -6.68 -21.28 -1.21
CA LEU A 146 -6.10 -21.73 -2.47
C LEU A 146 -5.80 -23.22 -2.47
N TRP A 147 -5.35 -23.79 -1.34
CA TRP A 147 -5.11 -25.21 -1.20
C TRP A 147 -6.40 -26.03 -1.35
N LEU A 148 -7.47 -25.62 -0.66
CA LEU A 148 -8.79 -26.24 -0.78
C LEU A 148 -9.34 -26.16 -2.22
N LEU A 149 -9.26 -24.98 -2.85
CA LEU A 149 -9.69 -24.79 -4.23
C LEU A 149 -8.84 -25.58 -5.24
N GLY A 150 -7.54 -25.72 -4.97
CA GLY A 150 -6.63 -26.55 -5.77
C GLY A 150 -6.97 -28.05 -5.67
N GLY A 151 -7.28 -28.53 -4.47
CA GLY A 151 -7.77 -29.90 -4.27
C GLY A 151 -9.09 -30.17 -4.98
N ALA A 152 -10.04 -29.23 -4.89
CA ALA A 152 -11.30 -29.31 -5.63
C ALA A 152 -11.09 -29.28 -7.17
N ALA A 153 -10.14 -28.48 -7.65
CA ALA A 153 -9.77 -28.41 -9.07
C ALA A 153 -9.21 -29.74 -9.57
N ARG A 154 -8.33 -30.39 -8.79
CA ARG A 154 -7.80 -31.73 -9.09
C ARG A 154 -8.92 -32.75 -9.24
N GLY A 155 -9.85 -32.79 -8.29
CA GLY A 155 -11.00 -33.72 -8.33
C GLY A 155 -11.92 -33.53 -9.54
N ARG A 156 -11.89 -32.35 -10.19
CA ARG A 156 -12.69 -32.04 -11.39
C ARG A 156 -11.86 -32.01 -12.69
N GLY A 157 -10.60 -32.42 -12.67
CA GLY A 157 -9.73 -32.42 -13.86
C GLY A 157 -9.34 -31.01 -14.36
N LEU A 158 -9.46 -29.97 -13.54
CA LEU A 158 -9.15 -28.59 -13.90
C LEU A 158 -7.65 -28.28 -13.69
N ALA A 159 -6.79 -28.91 -14.49
CA ALA A 159 -5.34 -28.92 -14.32
C ALA A 159 -4.69 -27.52 -14.25
N LEU A 160 -5.18 -26.56 -15.04
CA LEU A 160 -4.66 -25.19 -15.01
C LEU A 160 -4.95 -24.49 -13.68
N ILE A 161 -6.16 -24.64 -13.14
CA ILE A 161 -6.54 -24.02 -11.86
C ILE A 161 -5.76 -24.66 -10.72
N GLU A 162 -5.63 -26.00 -10.72
CA GLU A 162 -4.79 -26.69 -9.75
C GLU A 162 -3.36 -26.15 -9.77
N THR A 163 -2.78 -26.02 -10.96
CA THR A 163 -1.41 -25.52 -11.13
C THR A 163 -1.27 -24.09 -10.64
N LEU A 164 -2.22 -23.20 -10.94
CA LEU A 164 -2.21 -21.82 -10.46
C LEU A 164 -2.34 -21.75 -8.94
N CYS A 165 -3.28 -22.49 -8.34
CA CYS A 165 -3.42 -22.56 -6.88
C CYS A 165 -2.12 -23.02 -6.22
N ARG A 166 -1.55 -24.14 -6.70
CA ARG A 166 -0.30 -24.71 -6.18
C ARG A 166 0.88 -23.75 -6.33
N THR A 167 1.00 -23.09 -7.49
CA THR A 167 2.04 -22.09 -7.75
C THR A 167 1.90 -20.91 -6.78
N SER A 168 0.69 -20.39 -6.58
CA SER A 168 0.43 -19.30 -5.64
C SER A 168 0.76 -19.66 -4.19
N ILE A 169 0.52 -20.90 -3.78
CA ILE A 169 0.89 -21.38 -2.43
C ILE A 169 2.41 -21.38 -2.27
N TYR A 170 3.14 -22.01 -3.19
CA TYR A 170 4.60 -22.05 -3.14
C TYR A 170 5.21 -20.66 -3.23
N PHE A 171 4.66 -19.79 -4.07
CA PHE A 171 5.08 -18.40 -4.19
C PHE A 171 4.90 -17.65 -2.87
N GLY A 172 3.71 -17.72 -2.26
CA GLY A 172 3.44 -17.07 -0.96
C GLY A 172 4.34 -17.59 0.16
N LEU A 173 4.55 -18.91 0.24
CA LEU A 173 5.44 -19.52 1.24
C LEU A 173 6.90 -19.13 1.03
N ALA A 174 7.38 -19.09 -0.22
CA ALA A 174 8.76 -18.71 -0.53
C ALA A 174 9.03 -17.26 -0.12
N PHE A 175 8.15 -16.32 -0.47
CA PHE A 175 8.31 -14.93 -0.07
C PHE A 175 8.10 -14.70 1.42
N PHE A 176 7.27 -15.50 2.09
CA PHE A 176 7.16 -15.50 3.54
C PHE A 176 8.49 -15.92 4.21
N VAL A 177 9.16 -16.97 3.73
CA VAL A 177 10.49 -17.36 4.24
C VAL A 177 11.52 -16.26 3.97
N ILE A 178 11.54 -15.67 2.77
CA ILE A 178 12.42 -14.54 2.45
C ILE A 178 12.16 -13.36 3.40
N ALA A 179 10.89 -13.07 3.70
CA ALA A 179 10.51 -12.02 4.64
C ALA A 179 11.04 -12.28 6.05
N LEU A 180 10.90 -13.50 6.58
CA LEU A 180 11.46 -13.86 7.88
C LEU A 180 12.99 -13.68 7.91
N VAL A 181 13.69 -14.12 6.86
CA VAL A 181 15.15 -13.98 6.75
C VAL A 181 15.57 -12.52 6.76
N ILE A 182 14.84 -11.63 6.09
CA ILE A 182 15.16 -10.20 6.04
C ILE A 182 14.75 -9.47 7.32
N SER A 183 13.58 -9.79 7.89
CA SER A 183 12.97 -8.99 8.96
C SER A 183 13.46 -9.33 10.37
N ILE A 184 13.96 -10.54 10.61
CA ILE A 184 14.37 -10.98 11.95
C ILE A 184 15.75 -10.44 12.34
N PRO A 185 16.81 -10.57 11.51
CA PRO A 185 18.14 -10.12 11.87
C PRO A 185 18.27 -8.60 11.70
N SER A 186 18.74 -7.90 12.73
CA SER A 186 18.91 -6.44 12.70
C SER A 186 19.92 -5.97 11.64
N GLN A 187 20.89 -6.80 11.26
CA GLN A 187 21.86 -6.50 10.21
C GLN A 187 21.24 -6.46 8.81
N LEU A 188 20.13 -7.18 8.61
CA LEU A 188 19.42 -7.26 7.34
C LEU A 188 18.31 -6.22 7.20
N ALA A 189 18.09 -5.38 8.21
CA ALA A 189 17.13 -4.26 8.16
C ALA A 189 17.40 -3.31 6.97
N ARG A 190 18.63 -3.25 6.47
CA ARG A 190 18.98 -2.51 5.25
C ARG A 190 18.28 -3.01 3.98
N PHE A 191 17.80 -4.25 3.97
CA PHE A 191 17.05 -4.85 2.85
C PHE A 191 15.53 -4.70 3.04
N ALA A 192 15.08 -3.93 4.04
CA ALA A 192 13.66 -3.64 4.25
C ALA A 192 12.96 -3.09 3.00
N GLU A 193 13.69 -2.35 2.15
CA GLU A 193 13.23 -1.83 0.85
C GLU A 193 12.69 -2.90 -0.10
N LEU A 194 13.14 -4.16 0.03
CA LEU A 194 12.68 -5.26 -0.82
C LEU A 194 11.23 -5.66 -0.54
N GLN A 195 10.71 -5.34 0.65
CA GLN A 195 9.31 -5.55 1.07
C GLN A 195 8.70 -6.86 0.56
N PRO A 196 9.31 -8.02 0.84
CA PRO A 196 8.96 -9.31 0.23
C PRO A 196 7.50 -9.70 0.42
N MET A 197 6.88 -9.30 1.52
CA MET A 197 5.46 -9.57 1.81
C MET A 197 4.50 -8.87 0.84
N ARG A 198 4.92 -7.82 0.11
CA ARG A 198 4.11 -7.21 -0.97
C ARG A 198 3.76 -8.20 -2.09
N SER A 199 4.51 -9.30 -2.21
CA SER A 199 4.17 -10.43 -3.09
C SER A 199 2.78 -11.02 -2.81
N LEU A 200 2.26 -10.91 -1.58
CA LEU A 200 0.90 -11.33 -1.21
C LEU A 200 -0.17 -10.64 -2.06
N HIS A 201 0.11 -9.44 -2.59
CA HIS A 201 -0.80 -8.75 -3.49
C HIS A 201 -1.22 -9.63 -4.66
N LEU A 202 -0.26 -10.26 -5.34
CA LEU A 202 -0.54 -11.18 -6.44
C LEU A 202 -1.32 -12.43 -5.96
N VAL A 203 -0.99 -12.95 -4.78
CA VAL A 203 -1.69 -14.09 -4.18
C VAL A 203 -3.17 -13.76 -3.94
N TYR A 204 -3.46 -12.59 -3.37
CA TYR A 204 -4.82 -12.11 -3.12
C TYR A 204 -5.60 -11.91 -4.42
N VAL A 205 -5.01 -11.25 -5.42
CA VAL A 205 -5.67 -11.05 -6.71
C VAL A 205 -6.01 -12.40 -7.36
N LEU A 206 -5.06 -13.34 -7.39
CA LEU A 206 -5.31 -14.67 -7.96
C LEU A 206 -6.33 -15.47 -7.14
N LEU A 207 -6.30 -15.37 -5.81
CA LEU A 207 -7.32 -15.95 -4.93
C LEU A 207 -8.71 -15.46 -5.33
N PHE A 208 -8.94 -14.15 -5.42
CA PHE A 208 -10.27 -13.62 -5.71
C PHE A 208 -10.71 -13.90 -7.15
N VAL A 209 -9.78 -13.90 -8.11
CA VAL A 209 -10.09 -14.35 -9.47
C VAL A 209 -10.54 -15.81 -9.48
N ILE A 210 -9.81 -16.71 -8.82
CA ILE A 210 -10.13 -18.15 -8.81
C ILE A 210 -11.39 -18.43 -8.00
N ALA A 211 -11.51 -17.86 -6.79
CA ALA A 211 -12.65 -18.02 -5.91
C ALA A 211 -13.94 -17.47 -6.52
N GLY A 212 -13.90 -16.28 -7.13
CA GLY A 212 -15.06 -15.70 -7.80
C GLY A 212 -15.56 -16.55 -8.97
N GLY A 213 -14.63 -17.15 -9.71
CA GLY A 213 -14.95 -18.09 -10.79
C GLY A 213 -15.62 -19.36 -10.26
N TRP A 214 -15.12 -19.93 -9.17
CA TRP A 214 -15.72 -21.09 -8.48
C TRP A 214 -17.11 -20.78 -7.94
N ILE A 215 -17.27 -19.65 -7.25
CA ILE A 215 -18.55 -19.21 -6.67
C ILE A 215 -19.59 -19.05 -7.77
N ALA A 216 -19.26 -18.36 -8.86
CA ALA A 216 -20.20 -18.21 -9.97
C ALA A 216 -20.53 -19.55 -10.63
N HIS A 217 -19.52 -20.39 -10.89
CA HIS A 217 -19.76 -21.70 -11.48
C HIS A 217 -20.70 -22.56 -10.62
N TRP A 218 -20.54 -22.54 -9.29
CA TRP A 218 -21.42 -23.22 -8.35
C TRP A 218 -22.80 -22.58 -8.28
N ALA A 219 -22.89 -21.25 -8.16
CA ALA A 219 -24.15 -20.51 -8.08
C ALA A 219 -25.08 -20.82 -9.25
N PHE A 220 -24.55 -20.82 -10.48
CA PHE A 220 -25.36 -21.05 -11.69
C PHE A 220 -25.73 -22.52 -11.90
N ALA A 221 -25.03 -23.46 -11.26
CA ALA A 221 -25.42 -24.87 -11.22
C ALA A 221 -26.43 -25.19 -10.09
N SER A 222 -26.72 -24.21 -9.23
CA SER A 222 -27.48 -24.40 -7.99
C SER A 222 -28.95 -23.94 -8.07
N SER A 223 -29.71 -24.27 -7.03
CA SER A 223 -31.11 -23.83 -6.85
C SER A 223 -31.23 -22.30 -6.75
N LEU A 224 -32.42 -21.77 -7.04
CA LEU A 224 -32.71 -20.33 -6.95
C LEU A 224 -32.43 -19.76 -5.56
N LYS A 225 -32.75 -20.53 -4.50
CA LYS A 225 -32.51 -20.12 -3.10
C LYS A 225 -31.02 -19.87 -2.82
N LEU A 226 -30.14 -20.77 -3.29
CA LEU A 226 -28.69 -20.61 -3.09
C LEU A 226 -28.15 -19.43 -3.91
N ARG A 227 -28.68 -19.17 -5.11
CA ARG A 227 -28.30 -17.97 -5.88
C ARG A 227 -28.67 -16.68 -5.15
N ILE A 228 -29.88 -16.62 -4.59
CA ILE A 228 -30.33 -15.47 -3.79
C ILE A 228 -29.43 -15.30 -2.55
N LEU A 229 -29.10 -16.40 -1.86
CA LEU A 229 -28.21 -16.37 -0.69
C LEU A 229 -26.81 -15.84 -1.05
N LEU A 230 -26.22 -16.32 -2.15
CA LEU A 230 -24.90 -15.87 -2.61
C LEU A 230 -24.93 -14.40 -3.03
N PHE A 231 -25.99 -13.97 -3.72
CA PHE A 231 -26.17 -12.56 -4.07
C PHE A 231 -26.31 -11.68 -2.82
N ALA A 232 -27.10 -12.09 -1.84
CA ALA A 232 -27.22 -11.40 -0.56
C ALA A 232 -25.88 -11.34 0.19
N GLY A 233 -25.09 -12.42 0.15
CA GLY A 233 -23.74 -12.45 0.72
C GLY A 233 -22.79 -11.45 0.05
N VAL A 234 -22.78 -11.39 -1.29
CA VAL A 234 -21.98 -10.39 -2.03
C VAL A 234 -22.47 -8.97 -1.75
N ALA A 235 -23.78 -8.75 -1.66
CA ALA A 235 -24.33 -7.44 -1.30
C ALA A 235 -23.92 -7.01 0.12
N ALA A 236 -23.98 -7.92 1.10
CA ALA A 236 -23.53 -7.67 2.46
C ALA A 236 -22.02 -7.38 2.51
N LEU A 237 -21.22 -8.12 1.74
CA LEU A 237 -19.78 -7.85 1.59
C LEU A 237 -19.51 -6.45 1.05
N ASN A 238 -20.19 -6.06 -0.03
CA ASN A 238 -20.05 -4.72 -0.61
C ASN A 238 -20.48 -3.62 0.37
N ALA A 239 -21.57 -3.82 1.12
CA ALA A 239 -22.00 -2.88 2.15
C ALA A 239 -20.95 -2.75 3.27
N GLY A 240 -20.34 -3.85 3.69
CA GLY A 240 -19.24 -3.85 4.66
C GLY A 240 -18.00 -3.11 4.15
N MET A 241 -17.60 -3.35 2.90
CA MET A 241 -16.47 -2.66 2.27
C MET A 241 -16.75 -1.16 2.14
N PHE A 242 -17.95 -0.77 1.70
CA PHE A 242 -18.37 0.62 1.62
C PHE A 242 -18.34 1.30 3.00
N TYR A 243 -18.87 0.63 4.03
CA TYR A 243 -18.82 1.14 5.39
C TYR A 243 -17.37 1.36 5.86
N ALA A 244 -16.49 0.37 5.68
CA ALA A 244 -15.07 0.50 6.04
C ALA A 244 -14.38 1.66 5.32
N GLN A 245 -14.63 1.84 4.01
CA GLN A 245 -14.09 2.97 3.25
C GLN A 245 -14.60 4.32 3.77
N ARG A 246 -15.87 4.42 4.17
CA ARG A 246 -16.44 5.64 4.77
C ARG A 246 -15.83 5.97 6.12
N GLN A 247 -15.42 4.96 6.89
CA GLN A 247 -14.73 5.16 8.18
C GLN A 247 -13.25 5.53 8.01
N LEU A 248 -12.62 5.18 6.89
CA LEU A 248 -11.21 5.44 6.66
C LEU A 248 -10.90 6.93 6.47
N PHE A 249 -11.79 7.67 5.80
CA PHE A 249 -11.67 9.11 5.54
C PHE A 249 -12.99 9.82 5.90
N PRO A 250 -13.29 10.00 7.20
CA PRO A 250 -14.58 10.50 7.64
C PRO A 250 -14.81 11.98 7.35
N ALA A 251 -13.75 12.79 7.25
CA ALA A 251 -13.83 14.24 7.01
C ALA A 251 -13.83 14.62 5.52
N THR A 252 -13.55 13.66 4.64
CA THR A 252 -13.50 13.83 3.18
C THR A 252 -14.76 13.20 2.56
N PRO A 253 -15.35 13.83 1.52
CA PRO A 253 -16.43 13.20 0.78
C PRO A 253 -15.94 11.89 0.13
N HIS A 254 -16.78 10.85 0.14
CA HIS A 254 -16.41 9.56 -0.47
C HIS A 254 -16.21 9.65 -1.99
N ILE A 255 -16.88 10.61 -2.65
CA ILE A 255 -16.72 10.89 -4.06
C ILE A 255 -16.35 12.36 -4.20
N GLU A 256 -15.20 12.62 -4.80
CA GLU A 256 -14.72 13.94 -5.15
C GLU A 256 -15.18 14.29 -6.57
N TRP A 257 -16.14 15.21 -6.67
CA TRP A 257 -16.70 15.64 -7.95
C TRP A 257 -15.93 16.83 -8.52
N PRO A 258 -15.62 16.86 -9.83
CA PRO A 258 -15.00 18.01 -10.47
C PRO A 258 -15.80 19.30 -10.21
N GLY A 259 -15.10 20.38 -9.85
CA GLY A 259 -15.70 21.69 -9.59
C GLY A 259 -16.44 21.85 -8.25
N ARG A 260 -16.44 20.83 -7.38
CA ARG A 260 -17.03 20.93 -6.04
C ARG A 260 -15.97 21.24 -4.99
N ASN A 261 -16.20 22.29 -4.20
CA ASN A 261 -15.31 22.64 -3.09
C ASN A 261 -15.29 21.56 -2.00
N THR A 262 -14.11 21.32 -1.44
CA THR A 262 -13.91 20.43 -0.30
C THR A 262 -14.53 21.01 0.98
N LYS A 263 -15.01 20.12 1.85
CA LYS A 263 -15.45 20.45 3.21
C LYS A 263 -14.37 20.20 4.27
N ASN A 264 -13.25 19.58 3.87
CA ASN A 264 -12.14 19.30 4.76
C ASN A 264 -11.35 20.58 5.02
N GLY A 265 -11.30 21.04 6.28
CA GLY A 265 -10.67 22.30 6.68
C GLY A 265 -9.17 22.36 6.41
N TRP A 266 -8.46 21.23 6.47
CA TRP A 266 -7.04 21.18 6.11
C TRP A 266 -6.84 21.39 4.61
N VAL A 267 -7.61 20.68 3.78
CA VAL A 267 -7.54 20.83 2.32
C VAL A 267 -7.90 22.24 1.88
N GLN A 268 -8.89 22.88 2.52
CA GLN A 268 -9.23 24.29 2.26
C GLN A 268 -8.04 25.22 2.53
N ALA A 269 -7.32 25.01 3.64
CA ALA A 269 -6.13 25.78 3.95
C ALA A 269 -5.01 25.53 2.94
N PHE A 270 -4.80 24.28 2.51
CA PHE A 270 -3.78 23.93 1.52
C PHE A 270 -4.07 24.58 0.15
N LEU A 271 -5.33 24.57 -0.29
CA LEU A 271 -5.76 25.26 -1.50
C LEU A 271 -5.57 26.78 -1.39
N TRP A 272 -5.91 27.37 -0.24
CA TRP A 272 -5.67 28.79 0.00
C TRP A 272 -4.18 29.13 -0.09
N VAL A 273 -3.32 28.31 0.53
CA VAL A 273 -1.85 28.45 0.48
C VAL A 273 -1.34 28.46 -0.97
N ARG A 274 -1.84 27.54 -1.80
CA ARG A 274 -1.47 27.44 -3.21
C ARG A 274 -1.69 28.75 -3.96
N GLU A 275 -2.79 29.43 -3.67
CA GLU A 275 -3.24 30.64 -4.36
C GLU A 275 -2.66 31.93 -3.76
N HIS A 276 -2.37 31.97 -2.46
CA HIS A 276 -2.10 33.22 -1.72
C HIS A 276 -0.69 33.33 -1.14
N THR A 277 0.19 32.37 -1.40
CA THR A 277 1.61 32.44 -0.96
C THR A 277 2.58 32.37 -2.13
N PRO A 278 3.79 32.94 -2.03
CA PRO A 278 4.82 32.81 -3.08
C PRO A 278 5.17 31.35 -3.35
N THR A 279 5.51 30.99 -4.59
CA THR A 279 5.88 29.61 -4.97
C THR A 279 7.09 29.06 -4.21
N GLY A 280 8.05 29.93 -3.86
CA GLY A 280 9.22 29.60 -3.05
C GLY A 280 8.99 29.60 -1.54
N ALA A 281 7.76 29.86 -1.07
CA ALA A 281 7.47 29.89 0.36
C ALA A 281 7.69 28.52 1.01
N TYR A 282 8.35 28.52 2.17
CA TYR A 282 8.65 27.31 2.93
C TYR A 282 7.82 27.24 4.21
N PHE A 283 7.17 26.09 4.43
CA PHE A 283 6.20 25.91 5.52
C PHE A 283 6.72 25.00 6.64
N ALA A 284 6.18 25.19 7.83
CA ALA A 284 6.18 24.18 8.90
C ALA A 284 4.75 23.87 9.34
N LEU A 285 4.49 22.61 9.65
CA LEU A 285 3.19 22.14 10.11
C LEU A 285 3.44 21.12 11.21
N ASN A 286 2.40 20.76 11.97
CA ASN A 286 2.52 19.63 12.88
C ASN A 286 3.07 18.41 12.11
N PRO A 287 4.21 17.81 12.53
CA PRO A 287 4.82 16.68 11.82
C PRO A 287 3.92 15.44 11.82
N ASP A 288 2.90 15.40 12.68
CA ASP A 288 1.86 14.36 12.71
C ASP A 288 0.51 14.84 12.14
N HIS A 289 0.44 15.95 11.39
CA HIS A 289 -0.83 16.54 10.93
C HIS A 289 -1.75 15.53 10.23
N MET A 290 -1.22 14.62 9.43
CA MET A 290 -1.99 13.58 8.73
C MET A 290 -2.61 12.53 9.64
N ARG A 291 -2.19 12.44 10.90
CA ARG A 291 -2.78 11.57 11.93
C ARG A 291 -3.83 12.31 12.75
N LEU A 292 -3.97 13.62 12.59
CA LEU A 292 -4.92 14.41 13.36
C LEU A 292 -6.35 14.15 12.87
N PRO A 293 -7.33 14.17 13.80
CA PRO A 293 -8.72 14.06 13.44
C PRO A 293 -9.12 15.13 12.41
N GLY A 294 -9.75 14.69 11.32
CA GLY A 294 -10.27 15.57 10.28
C GLY A 294 -9.30 15.97 9.19
N GLU A 295 -8.03 15.56 9.24
CA GLU A 295 -7.07 15.79 8.15
C GLU A 295 -7.25 14.77 7.02
N ASP A 296 -7.46 13.49 7.32
CA ASP A 296 -7.69 12.38 6.35
C ASP A 296 -6.49 11.99 5.45
N GLN A 297 -5.26 12.20 5.91
CA GLN A 297 -4.01 11.85 5.22
C GLN A 297 -3.76 12.59 3.89
N HIS A 298 -4.23 13.82 3.77
CA HIS A 298 -3.97 14.66 2.61
C HIS A 298 -2.51 15.12 2.57
N GLY A 299 -1.94 15.20 1.37
CA GLY A 299 -0.53 15.59 1.20
C GLY A 299 -0.41 17.09 1.01
N PHE A 300 0.13 17.82 2.00
CA PHE A 300 0.35 19.26 1.89
C PHE A 300 1.09 19.63 0.59
N ARG A 301 2.28 19.06 0.33
CA ARG A 301 3.10 19.40 -0.84
C ARG A 301 2.36 19.20 -2.17
N ALA A 302 1.51 18.19 -2.26
CA ALA A 302 0.76 17.88 -3.48
C ALA A 302 -0.41 18.83 -3.73
N ILE A 303 -1.07 19.32 -2.67
CA ILE A 303 -2.27 20.17 -2.79
C ILE A 303 -1.89 21.65 -2.75
N ALA A 304 -1.01 22.04 -1.83
CA ALA A 304 -0.56 23.41 -1.65
C ALA A 304 0.48 23.83 -2.69
N GLU A 305 1.15 22.87 -3.35
CA GLU A 305 2.27 23.13 -4.27
C GLU A 305 3.37 23.99 -3.63
N ARG A 306 3.61 23.80 -2.32
CA ARG A 306 4.67 24.45 -1.55
C ARG A 306 5.49 23.40 -0.82
N SER A 307 6.73 23.77 -0.50
CA SER A 307 7.62 22.95 0.30
C SER A 307 7.33 23.14 1.79
N MET A 308 7.59 22.11 2.58
CA MET A 308 7.48 22.13 4.03
C MET A 308 8.62 21.35 4.68
N LEU A 309 8.85 21.56 5.98
CA LEU A 309 9.65 20.68 6.83
C LEU A 309 9.13 19.24 6.80
N SER A 310 10.00 18.30 7.18
CA SER A 310 9.70 16.87 7.13
C SER A 310 8.58 16.46 8.09
N ASP A 311 7.66 15.62 7.63
CA ASP A 311 6.63 15.02 8.47
C ASP A 311 6.95 13.56 8.88
N ARG A 312 6.24 13.05 9.90
CA ARG A 312 6.43 11.68 10.41
C ARG A 312 5.68 10.60 9.63
N VAL A 313 4.81 10.98 8.68
CA VAL A 313 3.82 10.09 8.07
C VAL A 313 4.19 9.72 6.64
N LYS A 314 4.31 10.70 5.73
CA LYS A 314 4.68 10.51 4.32
C LYS A 314 6.18 10.58 4.10
N ASP A 315 6.87 11.54 4.72
CA ASP A 315 8.31 11.71 4.47
C ASP A 315 9.11 10.54 5.05
N SER A 316 8.66 9.95 6.17
CA SER A 316 9.24 8.71 6.69
C SER A 316 9.16 7.54 5.69
N GLY A 317 8.13 7.51 4.84
CA GLY A 317 8.03 6.56 3.74
C GLY A 317 9.10 6.77 2.67
N ALA A 318 9.41 8.02 2.32
CA ALA A 318 10.52 8.32 1.41
C ALA A 318 11.88 7.97 2.03
N VAL A 319 12.10 8.32 3.30
CA VAL A 319 13.33 7.97 4.02
C VAL A 319 13.55 6.46 4.08
N SER A 320 12.47 5.67 4.23
CA SER A 320 12.56 4.20 4.22
C SER A 320 13.08 3.60 2.90
N MET A 321 13.03 4.36 1.80
CA MET A 321 13.56 3.99 0.48
C MET A 321 14.87 4.73 0.13
N PHE A 322 15.17 5.83 0.83
CA PHE A 322 16.36 6.65 0.62
C PHE A 322 17.03 6.93 1.97
N PRO A 323 17.81 5.96 2.51
CA PRO A 323 18.38 6.05 3.85
C PRO A 323 19.26 7.28 4.09
N ALA A 324 19.83 7.84 3.03
CA ALA A 324 20.64 9.06 3.07
C ALA A 324 19.87 10.29 3.59
N LEU A 325 18.53 10.29 3.52
CA LEU A 325 17.69 11.37 4.02
C LEU A 325 17.39 11.28 5.52
N ALA A 326 17.80 10.18 6.20
CA ALA A 326 17.36 9.90 7.56
C ALA A 326 17.84 10.91 8.60
N GLU A 327 19.07 11.40 8.48
CA GLU A 327 19.62 12.41 9.40
C GLU A 327 18.84 13.73 9.25
N THR A 328 18.68 14.23 8.02
CA THR A 328 17.93 15.47 7.75
C THR A 328 16.47 15.37 8.20
N TRP A 329 15.82 14.24 7.92
CA TRP A 329 14.45 13.99 8.37
C TRP A 329 14.34 14.02 9.90
N SER A 330 15.25 13.31 10.58
CA SER A 330 15.26 13.26 12.05
C SER A 330 15.52 14.62 12.66
N GLU A 331 16.46 15.39 12.12
CA GLU A 331 16.79 16.74 12.59
C GLU A 331 15.59 17.69 12.49
N GLN A 332 14.89 17.68 11.36
CA GLN A 332 13.70 18.51 11.14
C GLN A 332 12.55 18.11 12.06
N VAL A 333 12.23 16.81 12.10
CA VAL A 333 11.14 16.29 12.94
C VAL A 333 11.39 16.51 14.44
N GLN A 334 12.64 16.39 14.90
CA GLN A 334 13.02 16.70 16.28
C GLN A 334 12.92 18.19 16.58
N SER A 335 13.20 19.05 15.60
CA SER A 335 13.05 20.50 15.76
C SER A 335 11.59 20.95 15.84
N GLU A 336 10.64 20.06 15.49
CA GLU A 336 9.20 20.27 15.57
C GLU A 336 8.55 19.47 16.73
N GLU A 337 9.36 18.85 17.61
CA GLU A 337 8.87 18.14 18.79
C GLU A 337 8.18 19.08 19.78
N GLY A 338 7.02 18.66 20.30
CA GLY A 338 6.23 19.51 21.18
C GLY A 338 5.42 20.60 20.45
N TRP A 339 5.18 20.44 19.15
CA TRP A 339 4.44 21.38 18.28
C TRP A 339 3.22 22.06 18.92
N SER A 340 2.42 21.33 19.72
CA SER A 340 1.22 21.88 20.39
C SER A 340 1.51 22.94 21.46
N GLN A 341 2.75 23.04 21.92
CA GLN A 341 3.21 23.97 22.95
C GLN A 341 4.04 25.13 22.36
N PHE A 342 4.27 25.13 21.04
CA PHE A 342 5.11 26.13 20.37
C PHE A 342 4.58 27.54 20.59
N GLN A 343 5.50 28.39 21.01
CA GLN A 343 5.33 29.82 21.10
C GLN A 343 5.93 30.49 19.87
N ARG A 344 5.67 31.79 19.73
CA ARG A 344 6.22 32.61 18.65
C ARG A 344 7.73 32.43 18.46
N GLN A 345 8.50 32.36 19.54
CA GLN A 345 9.96 32.24 19.50
C GLN A 345 10.44 30.91 18.90
N ASP A 346 9.67 29.83 19.07
CA ASP A 346 10.00 28.53 18.50
C ASP A 346 9.89 28.56 16.97
N PHE A 347 8.86 29.23 16.44
CA PHE A 347 8.72 29.44 14.99
C PHE A 347 9.82 30.35 14.42
N GLU A 348 10.22 31.40 15.15
CA GLU A 348 11.35 32.25 14.76
C GLU A 348 12.68 31.46 14.73
N THR A 349 12.82 30.46 15.60
CA THR A 349 13.95 29.52 15.61
C THR A 349 13.93 28.61 14.38
N LEU A 350 12.78 28.01 14.04
CA LEU A 350 12.61 27.21 12.83
C LEU A 350 12.94 28.01 11.57
N ARG A 351 12.51 29.27 11.54
CA ARG A 351 12.81 30.20 10.46
C ARG A 351 14.31 30.49 10.34
N THR A 352 14.99 30.76 11.45
CA THR A 352 16.43 31.03 11.45
C THR A 352 17.24 29.81 11.00
N ARG A 353 16.81 28.61 11.39
CA ARG A 353 17.52 27.36 11.11
C ARG A 353 17.25 26.82 9.69
N TYR A 354 16.01 26.90 9.22
CA TYR A 354 15.57 26.21 8.00
C TYR A 354 14.95 27.12 6.94
N GLY A 355 14.77 28.41 7.21
CA GLY A 355 14.13 29.34 6.29
C GLY A 355 12.61 29.18 6.20
N VAL A 356 11.96 28.67 7.26
CA VAL A 356 10.49 28.60 7.33
C VAL A 356 9.89 30.01 7.34
N ASP A 357 9.02 30.30 6.37
CA ASP A 357 8.34 31.59 6.22
C ASP A 357 6.91 31.56 6.79
N TRP A 358 6.29 30.39 6.77
CA TRP A 358 4.87 30.20 7.09
C TRP A 358 4.63 28.98 7.96
N VAL A 359 3.57 29.02 8.75
CA VAL A 359 3.14 27.89 9.59
C VAL A 359 1.64 27.64 9.44
N ILE A 360 1.24 26.37 9.54
CA ILE A 360 -0.17 25.99 9.68
C ILE A 360 -0.39 25.38 11.06
N LEU A 361 -1.29 25.99 11.82
CA LEU A 361 -1.58 25.62 13.21
C LEU A 361 -3.04 25.21 13.35
N GLN A 362 -3.31 24.27 14.24
CA GLN A 362 -4.68 23.98 14.66
C GLN A 362 -5.24 25.17 15.45
N GLN A 363 -6.54 25.42 15.35
CA GLN A 363 -7.22 26.41 16.19
C GLN A 363 -6.97 26.13 17.69
N PRO A 364 -6.73 27.16 18.53
CA PRO A 364 -6.83 28.61 18.24
C PRO A 364 -5.57 29.24 17.60
N GLY A 365 -4.54 28.46 17.29
CA GLY A 365 -3.22 28.95 16.87
C GLY A 365 -2.36 29.44 18.04
N THR A 366 -1.28 30.12 17.73
CA THR A 366 -0.34 30.71 18.70
C THR A 366 -0.43 32.24 18.64
N GLU A 367 -0.48 32.88 19.81
CA GLU A 367 -0.55 34.34 19.91
C GLU A 367 0.69 35.02 19.30
N GLY A 368 0.50 36.24 18.80
CA GLY A 368 1.59 37.06 18.26
C GLY A 368 2.03 36.72 16.83
N LEU A 369 1.33 35.83 16.13
CA LEU A 369 1.52 35.56 14.71
C LEU A 369 0.43 36.25 13.85
N GLY A 370 0.82 36.72 12.66
CA GLY A 370 -0.12 37.29 11.70
C GLY A 370 -0.74 36.19 10.84
N CYS A 371 -2.01 35.86 11.07
CA CYS A 371 -2.71 34.75 10.42
C CYS A 371 -3.73 35.25 9.37
N PRO A 372 -3.34 35.45 8.10
CA PRO A 372 -4.25 35.93 7.06
C PRO A 372 -5.37 34.95 6.67
N TYR A 373 -5.25 33.67 7.03
CA TYR A 373 -6.29 32.67 6.80
C TYR A 373 -6.66 31.95 8.10
N SER A 374 -7.95 31.71 8.26
CA SER A 374 -8.54 31.02 9.40
C SER A 374 -9.82 30.31 8.96
N ASN A 375 -9.98 29.06 9.39
CA ASN A 375 -11.25 28.34 9.33
C ASN A 375 -11.53 27.64 10.66
N SER A 376 -12.57 26.81 10.75
CA SER A 376 -12.94 26.14 12.01
C SER A 376 -11.90 25.13 12.54
N THR A 377 -10.90 24.76 11.74
CA THR A 377 -9.95 23.68 12.05
C THR A 377 -8.52 24.21 12.20
N VAL A 378 -8.07 25.07 11.29
CA VAL A 378 -6.69 25.56 11.22
C VAL A 378 -6.62 27.05 10.89
N VAL A 379 -5.46 27.62 11.22
CA VAL A 379 -5.01 28.95 10.80
C VAL A 379 -3.71 28.83 10.01
N VAL A 380 -3.51 29.71 9.03
CA VAL A 380 -2.24 29.84 8.30
C VAL A 380 -1.63 31.17 8.65
N CYS A 381 -0.40 31.14 9.17
CA CYS A 381 0.25 32.31 9.76
C CYS A 381 1.63 32.55 9.17
N ARG A 382 2.02 33.82 9.08
CA ARG A 382 3.39 34.22 8.74
C ARG A 382 4.28 34.18 9.97
N VAL A 383 5.49 33.66 9.82
CA VAL A 383 6.51 33.76 10.85
C VAL A 383 7.09 35.18 10.84
N PRO A 384 7.16 35.89 11.99
CA PRO A 384 7.65 37.25 12.08
C PRO A 384 9.03 37.43 11.43
N GLY A 385 9.19 38.55 10.71
CA GLY A 385 10.38 38.90 9.94
C GLY A 385 10.41 38.32 8.53
N ALA A 386 9.42 37.52 8.10
CA ALA A 386 9.43 36.88 6.78
C ALA A 386 9.24 37.97 5.71
N PRO A 387 10.01 37.95 4.61
CA PRO A 387 9.96 39.00 3.59
C PRO A 387 8.55 39.20 3.00
#